data_AF-A0A7X4KE67-F1
#
_entry.id   AF-A0A7X4KE67-F1
#
_cell.length_a   1.000
_cell.length_b   1.000
_cell.length_c   1.000
_cell.angle_alpha   90.00
_cell.angle_beta   90.00
_cell.angle_gamma   90.00
#
_symmetry.space_group_name_H-M   'P 1'
#
loop_
_entity.id
_entity.type
_entity.pdbx_description
1 polymer ?
#
loop_
_entity_poly.entity_id
_entity_poly.type
_entity_poly.pdbx_seq_one_letter_code
_entity_poly.pdbx_strand_id
1 'polypeptide(L)'
;MIVVDSNVIAYLFLPSEHTAAAEALLAGAEFELESSSVLGLVRDSSCSAYDCEFVALALMLGTKLVTMDKKLSRAFPQATVSLCQWVN
;
A
#
# COMPACT_ATOMS: atom_id res chain seq x y z
N MET A 1 -0.54 -3.28 8.61
CA MET A 1 0.22 -2.17 7.98
C MET A 1 0.57 -2.60 6.57
N ILE A 2 0.39 -1.72 5.59
CA ILE A 2 0.83 -1.97 4.21
C ILE A 2 2.02 -1.05 3.94
N VAL A 3 3.14 -1.65 3.55
CA VAL A 3 4.34 -0.94 3.09
C VAL A 3 4.60 -1.42 1.68
N VAL A 4 4.62 -0.48 0.73
CA VAL A 4 4.84 -0.77 -0.67
C VAL A 4 6.16 -0.13 -1.05
N ASP A 5 7.13 -0.94 -1.41
CA ASP A 5 8.42 -0.49 -1.91
C ASP A 5 8.73 -1.26 -3.19
N SER A 6 9.13 -0.55 -4.25
CA SER A 6 9.47 -1.16 -5.53
C SER A 6 10.58 -2.21 -5.41
N ASN A 7 11.44 -2.12 -4.38
CA ASN A 7 12.48 -3.10 -4.10
C ASN A 7 11.89 -4.45 -3.65
N VAL A 8 10.79 -4.47 -2.89
CA VAL A 8 10.13 -5.72 -2.48
C VAL A 8 9.64 -6.49 -3.70
N ILE A 9 9.04 -5.77 -4.67
CA ILE A 9 8.63 -6.36 -5.95
C ILE A 9 9.88 -6.87 -6.71
N ALA A 10 10.95 -6.09 -6.78
CA ALA A 10 12.18 -6.50 -7.45
C ALA A 10 12.77 -7.80 -6.86
N TYR A 11 12.76 -7.96 -5.53
CA TYR A 11 13.28 -9.16 -4.86
C TYR A 11 12.47 -10.44 -5.15
N LEU A 12 11.20 -10.31 -5.55
CA LEU A 12 10.38 -11.44 -5.99
C LEU A 12 10.70 -11.90 -7.41
N PHE A 13 11.14 -11.00 -8.29
CA PHE A 13 11.38 -11.30 -9.71
C PHE A 13 12.86 -11.48 -10.08
N LEU A 14 13.77 -10.90 -9.29
CA LEU A 14 15.21 -10.96 -9.53
C LEU A 14 15.89 -11.72 -8.38
N PRO A 15 16.64 -12.81 -8.68
CA PRO A 15 17.39 -13.54 -7.67
C PRO A 15 18.32 -12.60 -6.90
N SER A 16 18.14 -12.52 -5.58
CA SER A 16 18.93 -11.68 -4.69
C SER A 16 19.01 -12.28 -3.29
N GLU A 17 19.86 -11.70 -2.44
CA GLU A 17 19.95 -12.09 -1.02
C GLU A 17 18.64 -11.88 -0.24
N HIS A 18 17.70 -11.08 -0.78
CA HIS A 18 16.43 -10.75 -0.15
C HIS A 18 15.23 -11.56 -0.66
N THR A 19 15.40 -12.40 -1.68
CA THR A 19 14.28 -13.13 -2.31
C THR A 19 13.49 -13.97 -1.29
N ALA A 20 14.17 -14.76 -0.45
CA ALA A 20 13.49 -15.59 0.54
C ALA A 20 12.69 -14.77 1.58
N ALA A 21 13.19 -13.59 1.96
CA ALA A 21 12.48 -12.71 2.87
C ALA A 21 11.25 -12.08 2.20
N ALA A 22 11.35 -11.70 0.92
CA ALA A 22 10.22 -11.16 0.16
C ALA A 22 9.13 -12.22 -0.06
N GLU A 23 9.50 -13.46 -0.38
CA GLU A 23 8.57 -14.59 -0.50
C GLU A 23 7.85 -14.87 0.82
N ALA A 24 8.57 -14.86 1.94
CA ALA A 24 7.99 -15.05 3.27
C ALA A 24 7.03 -13.92 3.67
N LEU A 25 7.31 -12.68 3.25
CA LEU A 25 6.41 -11.54 3.46
C LEU A 25 5.14 -11.63 2.61
N LEU A 26 5.23 -12.19 1.40
CA LEU A 26 4.09 -12.33 0.49
C LEU A 26 3.18 -13.50 0.87
N ALA A 27 3.75 -14.60 1.38
CA ALA A 27 3.03 -15.84 1.63
C ALA A 27 1.81 -15.65 2.56
N GLY A 28 0.60 -15.76 1.99
CA GLY A 28 -0.66 -15.59 2.71
C GLY A 28 -1.06 -14.14 2.97
N ALA A 29 -0.37 -13.19 2.34
CA ALA A 29 -0.63 -11.76 2.38
C ALA A 29 -1.14 -11.21 1.04
N GLU A 30 -1.67 -12.08 0.18
CA GLU A 30 -2.34 -11.72 -1.07
C GLU A 30 -3.79 -11.30 -0.82
N PHE A 31 -4.20 -10.18 -1.39
CA PHE A 31 -5.55 -9.64 -1.24
C PHE A 31 -6.10 -9.22 -2.60
N GLU A 32 -7.40 -9.49 -2.81
CA GLU A 32 -8.14 -9.04 -3.98
C GLU A 32 -9.11 -7.93 -3.56
N LEU A 33 -9.28 -6.93 -4.42
CA LEU A 33 -10.10 -5.76 -4.15
C LEU A 33 -11.19 -5.61 -5.19
N GLU A 34 -12.38 -5.25 -4.72
CA GLU A 34 -13.49 -4.89 -5.59
C GLU A 34 -13.19 -3.57 -6.32
N SER A 35 -13.26 -3.59 -7.66
CA SER A 35 -12.95 -2.40 -8.47
C SER A 35 -13.84 -1.21 -8.14
N SER A 36 -15.07 -1.45 -7.69
CA SER A 36 -16.01 -0.40 -7.27
C SER A 36 -15.49 0.41 -6.06
N SER A 37 -14.80 -0.25 -5.12
CA SER A 37 -14.20 0.41 -3.95
C SER A 37 -13.05 1.33 -4.35
N VAL A 38 -12.18 0.87 -5.26
CA VAL A 38 -11.06 1.66 -5.80
C VAL A 38 -11.55 2.83 -6.64
N LEU A 39 -12.49 2.59 -7.55
CA LEU A 39 -13.03 3.62 -8.44
C LEU A 39 -13.81 4.71 -7.67
N GLY A 40 -14.44 4.36 -6.55
CA GLY A 40 -15.02 5.34 -5.63
C GLY A 40 -13.97 6.30 -5.07
N LEU A 41 -12.84 5.77 -4.59
CA LEU A 41 -11.72 6.58 -4.08
C LEU A 41 -11.06 7.43 -5.18
N VAL A 42 -10.93 6.90 -6.40
CA VAL A 42 -10.41 7.65 -7.55
C VAL A 42 -11.32 8.82 -7.89
N ARG A 43 -12.64 8.60 -7.94
CA ARG A 43 -13.63 9.65 -8.21
C ARG A 43 -13.57 10.77 -7.16
N ASP A 44 -13.41 10.39 -5.89
CA ASP A 44 -13.52 11.31 -4.75
C ASP A 44 -12.16 11.92 -4.35
N SER A 45 -11.11 11.70 -5.13
CA SER A 45 -9.76 12.24 -4.88
C SER A 45 -9.06 12.67 -6.18
N SER A 46 -7.84 13.17 -6.06
CA SER A 46 -6.96 13.40 -7.22
C SER A 46 -5.97 12.25 -7.44
N CYS A 47 -6.07 11.16 -6.68
CA CYS A 47 -5.12 10.05 -6.67
C CYS A 47 -5.36 9.07 -7.82
N SER A 48 -4.31 8.36 -8.22
CA SER A 48 -4.41 7.36 -9.28
C SER A 48 -5.13 6.10 -8.78
N ALA A 49 -5.62 5.25 -9.70
CA ALA A 49 -6.19 3.96 -9.32
C ALA A 49 -5.20 3.10 -8.53
N TYR A 50 -3.93 3.11 -8.92
CA TYR A 50 -2.83 2.47 -8.20
C TYR A 50 -2.71 2.96 -6.74
N ASP A 51 -2.69 4.28 -6.54
CA ASP A 51 -2.63 4.86 -5.18
C ASP A 51 -3.87 4.48 -4.36
N CYS A 52 -5.05 4.55 -4.98
CA CYS A 52 -6.33 4.25 -4.37
C CYS A 52 -6.48 2.76 -4.02
N GLU A 53 -5.79 1.86 -4.71
CA GLU A 53 -5.82 0.43 -4.42
C GLU A 53 -5.20 0.13 -3.05
N PHE A 54 -4.05 0.73 -2.73
CA PHE A 54 -3.44 0.57 -1.41
C PHE A 54 -4.26 1.23 -0.29
N VAL A 55 -4.92 2.35 -0.59
CA VAL A 55 -5.85 2.98 0.36
C VAL A 55 -7.07 2.09 0.59
N ALA A 56 -7.65 1.51 -0.45
CA ALA A 56 -8.77 0.57 -0.36
C ALA A 56 -8.38 -0.66 0.47
N LEU A 57 -7.20 -1.24 0.24
CA LEU A 57 -6.69 -2.35 1.03
C LEU A 57 -6.52 -1.97 2.52
N ALA A 58 -5.97 -0.78 2.79
CA ALA A 58 -5.81 -0.30 4.16
C ALA A 58 -7.17 -0.18 4.88
N LEU A 59 -8.17 0.38 4.20
CA LEU A 59 -9.53 0.51 4.72
C LEU A 59 -10.19 -0.86 4.93
N MET A 60 -10.05 -1.78 3.97
CA MET A 60 -10.60 -3.14 4.06
C MET A 60 -10.01 -3.92 5.25
N LEU A 61 -8.71 -3.79 5.49
CA LEU A 61 -8.03 -4.43 6.61
C LEU A 61 -8.14 -3.66 7.94
N GLY A 62 -8.78 -2.49 7.96
CA GLY A 62 -8.88 -1.64 9.15
C GLY A 62 -7.52 -1.14 9.67
N THR A 63 -6.53 -1.01 8.79
CA THR A 63 -5.15 -0.57 9.12
C THR A 63 -4.85 0.79 8.47
N LYS A 64 -3.72 1.40 8.84
CA LYS A 64 -3.15 2.54 8.11
C LYS A 64 -2.21 2.08 6.99
N LEU A 65 -2.20 2.84 5.90
CA LEU A 65 -1.17 2.82 4.85
C LEU A 65 0.02 3.68 5.31
N VAL A 66 1.20 3.10 5.44
CA VAL A 66 2.41 3.87 5.71
C VAL A 66 2.96 4.35 4.38
N THR A 67 3.06 5.67 4.20
CA THR A 67 3.50 6.25 2.92
C THR A 67 4.28 7.54 3.13
N MET A 68 5.25 7.80 2.26
CA MET A 68 5.94 9.08 2.16
C MET A 68 5.33 10.00 1.11
N ASP A 69 4.31 9.53 0.38
CA ASP A 69 3.60 10.35 -0.58
C ASP A 69 2.71 11.38 0.14
N LYS A 70 3.07 12.66 -0.01
CA LYS A 70 2.34 13.79 0.56
C LYS A 70 0.97 13.99 -0.08
N LYS A 71 0.76 13.58 -1.33
CA LYS A 71 -0.53 13.65 -2.01
C LYS A 71 -1.51 12.66 -1.36
N LEU A 72 -1.10 11.40 -1.19
CA LEU A 72 -1.88 10.41 -0.44
C LEU A 72 -2.18 10.87 0.98
N SER A 73 -1.16 11.38 1.69
CA SER A 73 -1.32 11.87 3.06
C SER A 73 -2.32 13.00 3.21
N ARG A 74 -2.40 13.89 2.20
CA ARG A 74 -3.38 14.98 2.16
C ARG A 74 -4.78 14.51 1.73
N ALA A 75 -4.85 13.59 0.78
CA ALA A 75 -6.12 13.08 0.25
C ALA A 75 -6.82 12.16 1.25
N PHE A 76 -6.06 11.39 2.04
CA PHE A 76 -6.59 10.37 2.94
C PHE A 76 -5.97 10.45 4.34
N PRO A 77 -6.07 11.58 5.05
CA PRO A 77 -5.41 11.78 6.35
C PRO A 77 -5.86 10.76 7.41
N GLN A 78 -7.06 10.20 7.25
CA GLN A 78 -7.60 9.17 8.14
C GLN A 78 -7.20 7.75 7.74
N ALA A 79 -6.60 7.52 6.57
CA ALA A 79 -6.18 6.19 6.11
C ALA A 79 -4.65 6.05 6.04
N THR A 80 -3.90 7.15 6.06
CA THR A 80 -2.44 7.15 5.90
C THR A 80 -1.71 7.59 7.16
N VAL A 81 -0.45 7.16 7.31
CA VAL A 81 0.51 7.72 8.26
C VAL A 81 1.87 7.86 7.57
N SER A 82 2.63 8.89 7.92
CA SER A 82 3.97 9.06 7.37
C SER A 82 4.94 8.04 7.97
N LEU A 83 5.93 7.56 7.19
CA LEU A 83 6.98 6.67 7.68
C LEU A 83 7.66 7.24 8.94
N CYS A 84 8.01 8.53 8.95
CA CYS A 84 8.61 9.17 10.12
C CYS A 84 7.72 9.10 11.37
N GLN A 85 6.39 9.25 11.22
CA GLN A 85 5.47 9.12 12.35
C GLN A 85 5.26 7.66 12.78
N TRP A 86 5.47 6.70 11.88
CA TRP A 86 5.26 5.30 12.18
C TRP A 86 6.44 4.66 12.93
N VAL A 87 7.67 5.12 12.68
CA VAL A 87 8.89 4.60 13.32
C VAL A 87 9.18 5.19 14.72
N ASN A 88 8.40 6.17 15.19
CA ASN A 88 8.52 6.78 16.51
C ASN A 88 7.33 6.41 17.39
#